data_AF-A0A371K471-F1
#
_entry.id   AF-A0A371K471-F1
#
_cell.length_a   1.000
_cell.length_b   1.000
_cell.length_c   1.000
_cell.angle_alpha   90.00
_cell.angle_beta   90.00
_cell.angle_gamma   90.00
#
_symmetry.space_group_name_H-M   'P 1'
#
loop_
_entity.id
_entity.type
_entity.pdbx_description
1 polymer ?
#
loop_
_entity_poly.entity_id
_entity_poly.type
_entity_poly.pdbx_seq_one_letter_code
_entity_poly.pdbx_strand_id
1 'polypeptide(L)'
;MDDDRDIAAGARPGLLQTPALRENSGQNPILRYIACFATVSAAARAAGISTEMLRQMRIKGFVSTRNRALRMAEACGGRLEPAELMALPAPARRRR
;
A
#
# COMPACT_ATOMS: atom_id res chain seq x y z
N MET A 1 0.44 35.06 -49.30
CA MET A 1 1.09 35.10 -47.97
C MET A 1 0.47 33.94 -47.25
N ASP A 2 1.07 32.77 -47.44
CA ASP A 2 0.67 31.52 -46.82
C ASP A 2 1.99 30.86 -46.41
N ASP A 3 2.49 31.34 -45.29
CA ASP A 3 3.42 30.64 -44.42
C ASP A 3 2.76 29.34 -43.97
N ASP A 4 3.40 28.20 -44.20
CA ASP A 4 3.99 27.44 -43.09
C ASP A 4 4.80 26.26 -43.65
N ARG A 5 6.11 26.30 -43.37
CA ARG A 5 7.09 25.26 -43.68
C ARG A 5 7.27 24.36 -42.45
N ASP A 6 7.68 23.14 -42.75
CA ASP A 6 8.69 22.36 -42.03
C ASP A 6 8.32 21.50 -40.80
N ILE A 7 8.32 20.19 -41.08
CA ILE A 7 9.22 19.14 -40.52
C ILE A 7 8.91 18.49 -39.16
N ALA A 8 9.14 17.18 -39.22
CA ALA A 8 8.88 16.11 -38.27
C ALA A 8 9.91 15.97 -37.12
N ALA A 9 9.57 15.01 -36.25
CA ALA A 9 10.42 14.21 -35.36
C ALA A 9 10.61 14.71 -33.92
N GLY A 10 10.03 13.94 -32.98
CA GLY A 10 10.24 14.12 -31.55
C GLY A 10 9.58 13.02 -30.71
N ALA A 11 9.96 11.77 -30.92
CA ALA A 11 9.60 10.68 -30.03
C ALA A 11 10.23 10.89 -28.64
N ARG A 12 9.42 11.00 -27.56
CA ARG A 12 9.76 10.46 -26.23
C ARG A 12 8.48 10.01 -25.49
N PRO A 13 8.44 8.77 -24.97
CA PRO A 13 7.30 8.25 -24.22
C PRO A 13 7.30 8.87 -22.82
N GLY A 14 6.36 9.78 -22.58
CA GLY A 14 6.03 10.26 -21.25
C GLY A 14 5.37 9.13 -20.47
N LEU A 15 6.11 8.62 -19.48
CA LEU A 15 5.74 7.56 -18.56
C LEU A 15 4.27 7.56 -18.15
N LEU A 16 3.72 6.33 -18.10
CA LEU A 16 2.64 5.87 -17.23
C LEU A 16 2.27 6.89 -16.14
N GLN A 17 1.27 7.72 -16.42
CA GLN A 17 0.41 8.22 -15.37
C GLN A 17 -0.50 7.06 -15.02
N THR A 18 -0.12 6.25 -14.04
CA THR A 18 -1.05 5.40 -13.29
C THR A 18 -1.63 6.24 -12.16
N PRO A 19 -2.77 6.94 -12.34
CA PRO A 19 -3.44 7.60 -11.22
C PRO A 19 -3.97 6.61 -10.17
N ALA A 20 -4.00 5.30 -10.44
CA ALA A 20 -4.49 4.29 -9.51
C ALA A 20 -3.63 4.08 -8.24
N LEU A 21 -2.40 4.61 -8.18
CA LEU A 21 -1.52 4.47 -7.01
C LEU A 21 -1.60 5.65 -6.02
N ARG A 22 -2.27 6.76 -6.35
CA ARG A 22 -2.33 7.94 -5.46
C ARG A 22 -3.52 7.94 -4.49
N GLU A 23 -4.62 7.25 -4.78
CA GLU A 23 -5.86 7.41 -3.99
C GLU A 23 -6.23 6.23 -3.07
N ASN A 24 -5.59 5.06 -3.20
CA ASN A 24 -5.84 3.94 -2.27
C ASN A 24 -4.94 3.97 -1.02
N SER A 25 -4.07 4.97 -0.91
CA SER A 25 -3.09 5.06 0.18
C SER A 25 -3.72 5.27 1.56
N GLY A 26 -4.92 5.86 1.60
CA GLY A 26 -5.67 6.10 2.83
C GLY A 26 -6.52 4.92 3.31
N GLN A 27 -6.80 3.95 2.45
CA GLN A 27 -7.67 2.80 2.76
C GLN A 27 -6.90 1.49 2.98
N ASN A 28 -5.65 1.41 2.52
CA ASN A 28 -4.88 0.19 2.64
C ASN A 28 -4.23 0.07 4.04
N PRO A 29 -4.68 -0.87 4.89
CA PRO A 29 -4.17 -1.05 6.25
C PRO A 29 -2.68 -1.45 6.24
N ILE A 30 -2.17 -2.05 5.16
CA ILE A 30 -0.75 -2.40 5.03
C ILE A 30 0.14 -1.16 4.93
N LEU A 31 -0.33 -0.09 4.28
CA LEU A 31 0.43 1.17 4.21
C LEU A 31 0.49 1.87 5.57
N ARG A 32 -0.62 1.82 6.31
CA ARG A 32 -0.65 2.31 7.71
C ARG A 32 0.29 1.51 8.60
N TYR A 33 0.39 0.20 8.42
CA TYR A 33 1.39 -0.63 9.11
C TYR A 33 2.83 -0.22 8.77
N ILE A 34 3.14 -0.05 7.48
CA ILE A 34 4.49 0.35 7.05
C ILE A 34 4.88 1.71 7.64
N ALA A 35 3.93 2.63 7.77
CA ALA A 35 4.15 3.95 8.37
C ALA A 35 4.54 3.90 9.86
N CYS A 36 4.36 2.77 10.55
CA CYS A 36 4.86 2.59 11.92
C CYS A 36 6.38 2.43 11.99
N PHE A 37 7.06 2.22 10.86
CA PHE A 37 8.49 1.92 10.79
C PHE A 37 9.22 2.93 9.89
N ALA A 38 10.49 3.17 10.20
CA ALA A 38 11.35 4.04 9.39
C ALA A 38 11.65 3.47 7.99
N THR A 39 11.64 2.14 7.83
CA THR A 39 11.91 1.47 6.55
C THR A 39 11.01 0.27 6.32
N VAL A 40 10.77 -0.06 5.05
CA VAL A 40 10.02 -1.26 4.63
C VAL A 40 10.69 -2.54 5.14
N SER A 41 12.02 -2.58 5.14
CA SER A 41 12.79 -3.73 5.65
C SER A 41 12.59 -3.92 7.15
N ALA A 42 12.53 -2.84 7.93
CA ALA A 42 12.23 -2.92 9.37
C ALA A 42 10.80 -3.45 9.60
N ALA A 43 9.81 -2.97 8.84
CA ALA A 43 8.44 -3.45 8.91
C ALA A 43 8.33 -4.95 8.57
N ALA A 44 9.05 -5.41 7.54
CA ALA A 44 9.08 -6.82 7.15
C ALA A 44 9.72 -7.70 8.23
N ARG A 45 10.85 -7.26 8.79
CA ARG A 45 11.53 -7.94 9.90
C ARG A 45 10.65 -8.04 11.14
N ALA A 46 9.95 -6.97 11.51
CA ALA A 46 9.09 -6.95 12.69
C ALA A 46 7.87 -7.89 12.54
N ALA A 47 7.34 -8.03 11.32
CA ALA A 47 6.30 -9.00 11.00
C ALA A 47 6.81 -10.45 10.82
N GLY A 48 8.13 -10.66 10.79
CA GLY A 48 8.75 -11.95 10.49
C GLY A 48 8.44 -12.45 9.07
N ILE A 49 8.44 -11.55 8.08
CA ILE A 49 8.19 -11.86 6.66
C ILE A 49 9.29 -11.28 5.76
N SER A 50 9.38 -11.81 4.54
CA SER A 50 10.24 -11.24 3.50
C SER A 50 9.67 -9.91 2.97
N THR A 51 10.54 -9.02 2.53
CA THR A 51 10.16 -7.74 1.91
C THR A 51 9.31 -7.94 0.65
N GLU A 52 9.58 -8.98 -0.14
CA GLU A 52 8.75 -9.37 -1.28
C GLU A 52 7.32 -9.71 -0.85
N MET A 53 7.18 -10.46 0.25
CA MET A 53 5.87 -10.80 0.78
C MET A 53 5.11 -9.57 1.26
N LEU A 54 5.80 -8.63 1.92
CA LEU A 54 5.21 -7.35 2.32
C LEU A 54 4.78 -6.51 1.09
N ARG A 55 5.56 -6.55 0.00
CA ARG A 55 5.22 -5.90 -1.27
C ARG A 55 3.96 -6.49 -1.88
N GLN A 56 3.85 -7.82 -1.91
CA GLN A 56 2.64 -8.52 -2.36
C GLN A 56 1.42 -8.17 -1.51
N MET A 57 1.57 -8.14 -0.18
CA MET A 57 0.48 -7.71 0.73
C MET A 57 0.07 -6.27 0.48
N ARG A 58 1.03 -5.37 0.23
CA ARG A 58 0.74 -3.98 -0.12
C ARG A 58 -0.07 -3.88 -1.42
N ILE A 59 0.25 -4.69 -2.44
CA ILE A 59 -0.51 -4.74 -3.69
C ILE A 59 -1.92 -5.31 -3.46
N LYS A 60 -2.04 -6.38 -2.66
CA LYS A 60 -3.33 -7.01 -2.32
C LYS A 60 -4.21 -6.13 -1.42
N GLY A 61 -3.59 -5.34 -0.55
CA GLY A 61 -4.26 -4.48 0.42
C GLY A 61 -4.67 -5.15 1.73
N PHE A 62 -4.32 -6.43 1.94
CA PHE A 62 -4.68 -7.17 3.14
C PHE A 62 -3.71 -8.30 3.45
N VAL A 63 -3.81 -8.81 4.69
CA VAL A 63 -3.09 -9.97 5.21
C VAL A 63 -4.01 -11.18 5.18
N SER A 64 -3.54 -12.29 4.63
CA SER A 64 -4.38 -13.49 4.46
C SER A 64 -4.56 -14.32 5.74
N THR A 65 -3.72 -14.15 6.77
CA THR A 65 -3.75 -14.98 7.98
C THR A 65 -3.84 -14.16 9.26
N ARG A 66 -4.68 -14.62 10.19
CA ARG A 66 -4.89 -13.97 11.49
C ARG A 66 -3.61 -13.87 12.32
N ASN A 67 -2.84 -14.95 12.41
CA ASN A 67 -1.57 -14.95 13.14
C ASN A 67 -0.59 -13.88 12.63
N ARG A 68 -0.61 -13.61 11.31
CA ARG A 68 0.24 -12.57 10.74
C ARG A 68 -0.30 -11.18 11.03
N ALA A 69 -1.61 -11.00 10.92
CA ALA A 69 -2.24 -9.74 11.29
C ALA A 69 -1.99 -9.39 12.76
N LEU A 70 -2.01 -10.37 13.67
CA LEU A 70 -1.63 -10.21 15.08
C LEU A 70 -0.17 -9.77 15.23
N ARG A 71 0.78 -10.49 14.63
CA ARG A 71 2.21 -10.11 14.69
C ARG A 71 2.46 -8.70 14.15
N MET A 72 1.77 -8.31 13.07
CA MET A 72 1.88 -6.97 12.50
C MET A 72 1.26 -5.91 13.43
N ALA A 73 0.11 -6.18 14.03
CA ALA A 73 -0.50 -5.30 15.01
C ALA A 73 0.41 -5.10 16.24
N GLU A 74 0.94 -6.18 16.80
CA GLU A 74 1.89 -6.15 17.93
C GLU A 74 3.17 -5.40 17.58
N ALA A 75 3.72 -5.62 16.38
CA ALA A 75 4.91 -4.93 15.90
C ALA A 75 4.73 -3.41 15.75
N CYS A 76 3.51 -2.95 15.49
CA CYS A 76 3.16 -1.52 15.49
C CYS A 76 2.64 -1.04 16.88
N GLY A 77 2.72 -1.87 17.92
CA GLY A 77 2.28 -1.52 19.28
C GLY A 77 0.76 -1.37 19.42
N GLY A 78 -0.02 -2.09 18.63
CA GLY A 78 -1.48 -2.10 18.70
C GLY A 78 -2.17 -0.88 18.08
N ARG A 79 -1.47 -0.03 17.32
CA ARG A 79 -2.08 1.11 16.60
C ARG A 79 -2.95 0.68 15.41
N LEU A 80 -2.82 -0.55 14.96
CA LEU A 80 -3.65 -1.17 13.93
C LEU A 80 -4.30 -2.42 14.49
N GLU A 81 -5.59 -2.59 14.19
CA GLU A 81 -6.29 -3.80 14.55
C GLU A 81 -5.98 -4.93 13.55
N PRO A 82 -5.79 -6.18 14.02
CA PRO A 82 -5.63 -7.33 13.15
C PRO A 82 -6.80 -7.51 12.16
N ALA A 83 -8.01 -7.10 12.57
CA ALA A 83 -9.20 -7.15 11.72
C ALA A 83 -9.10 -6.18 10.53
N GLU A 84 -8.58 -4.96 10.76
CA GLU A 84 -8.33 -3.99 9.69
C GLU A 84 -7.32 -4.55 8.69
N LEU A 85 -6.22 -5.14 9.19
CA LEU A 85 -5.17 -5.75 8.35
C LEU A 85 -5.68 -6.90 7.49
N MET A 86 -6.69 -7.63 7.93
CA MET A 86 -7.30 -8.72 7.16
C MET A 86 -8.39 -8.25 6.17
N ALA A 87 -8.62 -6.93 6.05
CA ALA A 87 -9.73 -6.35 5.28
C ALA A 87 -11.09 -6.97 5.63
N LEU A 88 -11.24 -7.45 6.87
CA LEU A 88 -12.55 -7.84 7.38
C LEU A 88 -13.36 -6.57 7.60
N PRO A 89 -14.69 -6.61 7.40
CA PRO A 89 -15.54 -5.52 7.83
C PRO A 89 -15.23 -5.29 9.31
N ALA A 90 -14.66 -4.12 9.64
CA ALA A 90 -14.44 -3.73 11.02
C ALA A 90 -15.77 -3.98 11.72
N PRO A 91 -15.82 -4.78 12.80
CA PRO A 91 -17.08 -5.10 13.45
C PRO A 91 -17.73 -3.76 13.71
N ALA A 92 -18.83 -3.49 13.01
CA ALA A 92 -19.52 -2.23 13.07
C ALA A 92 -19.70 -1.97 14.54
N ARG A 93 -18.94 -0.99 15.06
CA ARG A 93 -18.88 -0.66 16.47
C ARG A 93 -20.33 -0.37 16.81
N ARG A 94 -21.04 -1.37 17.37
CA ARG A 94 -22.49 -1.32 17.58
C ARG A 94 -22.68 -0.08 18.43
N ARG A 95 -23.14 1.00 17.78
CA ARG A 95 -23.56 2.20 18.47
C ARG A 95 -24.67 1.71 19.40
N ARG A 96 -24.36 1.76 20.69
CA ARG A 96 -25.33 1.57 21.77
C ARG A 96 -26.49 2.53 21.56
#